data_AF-A0A6F9DHZ7-F1
#
_entry.id   AF-A0A6F9DHZ7-F1
#
_cell.length_a   1.000
_cell.length_b   1.000
_cell.length_c   1.000
_cell.angle_alpha   90.00
_cell.angle_beta   90.00
_cell.angle_gamma   90.00
#
_symmetry.space_group_name_H-M   'P 1'
#
loop_
_entity.id
_entity.type
_entity.pdbx_description
1 polymer ?
#
loop_
_entity_poly.entity_id
_entity_poly.type
_entity_poly.pdbx_seq_one_letter_code
_entity_poly.pdbx_strand_id
1 'polypeptide(L)'
;MWNCRSLCKYHRNMSHTYEIEHPEENETIVFKEVQNTKNIPNTINEENQETFFNVYARSSTDAYEEPIESTRPVAVTQQVIEPAKRQLSLQSGEKSHKNSSEKQKTLTLTVVLVSAVGILAALGLFFGILNFIDTQNQNEEIYESTKPPFGTSLNPARSCVDLRDAGFKDGFYVIQPSLKSFEVYCDMIAAGGGWILASTVNNIMPESDDQSWFLTTNDNHQNNFNHQNWMNTNTFGTYENCTKSDFKSEAYFEYQGKDILLRHVPNQTPLEASREQSFLQYQTENSFMGYYGGNLHRIFDIYYPLKQTNGRTKVMR
;
A
#
# COMPACT_ATOMS: atom_id res chain seq x y z
N MET A 1 3.28 13.40 28.11
CA MET A 1 3.76 12.74 26.89
C MET A 1 4.89 11.82 27.26
N TRP A 2 4.80 10.56 26.86
CA TRP A 2 5.79 9.54 27.17
C TRP A 2 7.08 9.91 26.42
N ASN A 3 8.12 10.31 27.15
CA ASN A 3 9.44 10.40 26.53
C ASN A 3 9.94 8.97 26.26
N CYS A 4 10.85 8.79 25.30
CA CYS A 4 11.48 7.49 25.00
C CYS A 4 12.01 6.79 26.28
N ARG A 5 12.42 7.59 27.28
CA ARG A 5 12.88 7.13 28.60
C ARG A 5 11.78 6.43 29.42
N SER A 6 10.52 6.80 29.27
CA SER A 6 9.37 6.22 29.98
C SER A 6 8.96 4.88 29.37
N LEU A 7 8.89 4.80 28.04
CA LEU A 7 8.63 3.53 27.33
C LEU A 7 9.73 2.49 27.58
N CYS A 8 11.02 2.88 27.49
CA CYS A 8 12.13 1.98 27.77
C CYS A 8 12.23 1.53 29.24
N LYS A 9 11.88 2.38 30.22
CA LYS A 9 11.87 1.97 31.65
C LYS A 9 10.72 1.02 31.98
N TYR A 10 9.57 1.17 31.32
CA TYR A 10 8.38 0.35 31.56
C TYR A 10 8.52 -1.08 31.00
N HIS A 11 9.38 -1.28 30.00
CA HIS A 11 9.61 -2.56 29.32
C HIS A 11 10.25 -3.67 30.15
N ARG A 12 10.83 -3.38 31.33
CA ARG A 12 11.58 -4.38 32.10
C ARG A 12 10.71 -5.51 32.70
N ASN A 13 9.38 -5.41 32.66
CA ASN A 13 8.48 -6.25 33.46
C ASN A 13 7.22 -6.80 32.75
N MET A 14 7.04 -6.70 31.42
CA MET A 14 5.73 -7.01 30.80
C MET A 14 5.74 -7.86 29.52
N SER A 15 4.55 -8.41 29.23
CA SER A 15 4.15 -9.22 28.09
C SER A 15 4.50 -8.61 26.73
N HIS A 16 4.60 -9.45 25.69
CA HIS A 16 4.82 -9.08 24.27
C HIS A 16 3.69 -8.25 23.63
N THR A 17 2.72 -7.78 24.43
CA THR A 17 1.57 -6.98 24.01
C THR A 17 1.27 -5.95 25.10
N TYR A 18 1.03 -4.72 24.68
CA TYR A 18 0.75 -3.55 25.53
C TYR A 18 -0.56 -2.94 25.10
N GLU A 19 -1.47 -2.76 26.05
CA GLU A 19 -2.76 -2.15 25.84
C GLU A 19 -2.77 -0.76 26.48
N ILE A 20 -3.13 0.25 25.69
CA ILE A 20 -3.33 1.62 26.19
C ILE A 20 -4.84 1.88 26.16
N GLU A 21 -5.47 1.76 27.32
CA GLU A 21 -6.88 2.08 27.51
C GLU A 21 -7.08 3.60 27.45
N HIS A 22 -8.03 4.03 26.61
CA HIS A 22 -8.50 5.40 26.60
C HIS A 22 -9.38 5.64 27.84
N PRO A 23 -9.04 6.60 28.71
CA PRO A 23 -9.71 6.76 30.00
C PRO A 23 -11.19 7.18 29.90
N GLU A 24 -11.67 7.61 28.72
CA GLU A 24 -13.04 8.13 28.55
C GLU A 24 -13.84 7.45 27.43
N GLU A 25 -13.26 6.56 26.60
CA GLU A 25 -13.94 6.01 25.40
C GLU A 25 -14.01 4.47 25.32
N ASN A 26 -13.53 3.72 26.33
CA ASN A 26 -13.43 2.24 26.26
C ASN A 26 -12.63 1.73 25.03
N GLU A 27 -11.92 2.60 24.32
CA GLU A 27 -11.07 2.22 23.21
C GLU A 27 -9.69 1.84 23.74
N THR A 28 -9.14 0.73 23.25
CA THR A 28 -7.83 0.24 23.65
C THR A 28 -6.91 0.23 22.45
N ILE A 29 -5.82 0.99 22.48
CA ILE A 29 -4.76 0.91 21.46
C ILE A 29 -3.87 -0.27 21.83
N VAL A 30 -3.83 -1.27 20.95
CA VAL A 30 -3.07 -2.50 21.18
C VAL A 30 -1.75 -2.42 20.43
N PHE A 31 -0.64 -2.42 21.16
CA PHE A 31 0.71 -2.54 20.62
C PHE A 31 1.21 -3.97 20.79
N LYS A 32 1.72 -4.55 19.72
CA LYS A 32 2.31 -5.89 19.72
C LYS A 32 3.77 -5.82 19.32
N GLU A 33 4.60 -6.54 20.06
CA GLU A 33 6.01 -6.65 19.75
C GLU A 33 6.24 -7.40 18.44
N VAL A 34 7.10 -6.84 17.59
CA VAL A 34 7.51 -7.48 16.34
C VAL A 34 8.65 -8.45 16.62
N GLN A 35 8.52 -9.69 16.14
CA GLN A 35 9.54 -10.74 16.31
C GLN A 35 10.91 -10.30 15.75
N ASN A 36 12.01 -10.65 16.44
CA ASN A 36 13.42 -10.22 16.23
C ASN A 36 13.87 -8.92 16.93
N THR A 37 13.20 -8.49 18.00
CA THR A 37 13.80 -7.52 18.93
C THR A 37 15.07 -8.10 19.55
N LYS A 38 16.19 -7.37 19.46
CA LYS A 38 17.43 -7.77 20.15
C LYS A 38 17.23 -7.54 21.65
N ASN A 39 17.76 -8.44 22.49
CA ASN A 39 17.76 -8.26 23.95
C ASN A 39 18.17 -6.84 24.31
N ILE A 40 17.30 -6.13 25.03
CA ILE A 40 17.61 -4.81 25.59
C ILE A 40 18.92 -4.95 26.38
N PRO A 41 19.96 -4.15 26.10
CA PRO A 41 21.21 -4.24 26.84
C PRO A 41 20.95 -4.14 28.36
N ASN A 42 21.48 -5.10 29.14
CA ASN A 42 21.33 -5.15 30.61
C ASN A 42 21.78 -3.85 31.31
N THR A 43 22.65 -3.09 30.65
CA THR A 43 23.03 -1.73 30.98
C THR A 43 22.69 -0.83 29.80
N ILE A 44 21.53 -0.17 29.85
CA ILE A 44 21.36 1.10 29.14
C ILE A 44 22.32 2.05 29.84
N ASN A 45 23.57 2.16 29.37
CA ASN A 45 24.46 3.21 29.84
C ASN A 45 23.78 4.52 29.46
N GLU A 46 23.26 5.22 30.48
CA GLU A 46 22.46 6.45 30.33
C GLU A 46 23.21 7.56 29.57
N GLU A 47 24.52 7.41 29.37
CA GLU A 47 25.39 8.38 28.69
C GLU A 47 25.71 8.06 27.21
N ASN A 48 25.44 6.84 26.68
CA ASN A 48 26.02 6.43 25.37
C ASN A 48 25.09 5.69 24.40
N GLN A 49 23.77 5.65 24.63
CA GLN A 49 22.83 5.20 23.60
C GLN A 49 21.67 6.18 23.50
N GLU A 50 21.92 7.26 22.79
CA GLU A 50 20.86 8.12 22.26
C GLU A 50 20.11 7.32 21.20
N THR A 51 18.78 7.26 21.31
CA THR A 51 17.95 6.38 20.48
C THR A 51 16.85 7.18 19.83
N PHE A 52 16.68 6.96 18.53
CA PHE A 52 15.63 7.56 17.72
C PHE A 52 14.38 6.71 17.79
N PHE A 53 13.25 7.39 17.72
CA PHE A 53 11.95 6.77 17.60
C PHE A 53 11.44 6.96 16.18
N ASN A 54 11.63 5.93 15.35
CA ASN A 54 11.12 5.93 13.99
C ASN A 54 9.65 5.54 14.03
N VAL A 55 8.83 6.34 13.37
CA VAL A 55 7.38 6.17 13.29
C VAL A 55 7.02 5.90 11.84
N TYR A 56 6.46 4.72 11.63
CA TYR A 56 5.97 4.28 10.35
C TYR A 56 4.45 4.22 10.36
N ALA A 57 3.83 4.48 9.22
CA ALA A 57 2.39 4.37 9.01
C ALA A 57 2.10 3.32 7.92
N ARG A 58 0.98 2.61 8.04
CA ARG A 58 0.55 1.63 7.04
C ARG A 58 -0.97 1.66 6.86
N SER A 59 -1.44 1.48 5.63
CA SER A 59 -2.84 1.18 5.31
C SER A 59 -3.16 -0.29 5.64
N SER A 60 -4.40 -0.64 6.02
CA SER A 60 -4.74 -2.07 6.15
C SER A 60 -4.50 -2.82 4.85
N THR A 61 -4.28 -4.13 4.98
CA THR A 61 -4.35 -5.11 3.88
C THR A 61 -5.73 -5.17 3.24
N ASP A 62 -6.77 -4.68 3.92
CA ASP A 62 -8.10 -4.58 3.35
C ASP A 62 -8.13 -3.41 2.39
N ALA A 63 -8.26 -3.75 1.12
CA ALA A 63 -8.53 -2.82 0.03
C ALA A 63 -9.50 -1.73 0.51
N TYR A 64 -9.14 -0.49 0.27
CA TYR A 64 -10.08 0.62 0.34
C TYR A 64 -11.26 0.26 -0.58
N GLU A 65 -12.41 -0.11 0.00
CA GLU A 65 -13.66 -0.10 -0.76
C GLU A 65 -13.89 1.35 -1.16
N GLU A 66 -13.95 1.61 -2.47
CA GLU A 66 -14.41 2.92 -2.94
C GLU A 66 -15.74 3.25 -2.25
N PRO A 67 -15.98 4.50 -1.85
CA PRO A 67 -17.32 4.89 -1.42
C PRO A 67 -18.27 4.58 -2.57
N ILE A 68 -19.23 3.68 -2.33
CA ILE A 68 -20.21 3.22 -3.30
C ILE A 68 -20.95 4.44 -3.85
N GLU A 69 -20.50 4.95 -4.99
CA GLU A 69 -21.29 5.88 -5.77
C GLU A 69 -22.46 5.05 -6.32
N SER A 70 -23.67 5.40 -5.85
CA SER A 70 -24.94 4.77 -6.20
C SER A 70 -25.16 4.79 -7.72
N THR A 71 -24.58 3.82 -8.42
CA THR A 71 -24.85 3.57 -9.83
C THR A 71 -25.96 2.55 -9.93
N ARG A 72 -27.09 3.00 -10.48
CA ARG A 72 -28.22 2.15 -10.85
C ARG A 72 -27.72 1.10 -11.84
N PRO A 73 -28.18 -0.17 -11.75
CA PRO A 73 -27.79 -1.18 -12.71
C PRO A 73 -28.34 -0.81 -14.09
N VAL A 74 -27.43 -0.58 -15.04
CA VAL A 74 -27.76 -0.60 -16.46
C VAL A 74 -27.94 -2.07 -16.83
N ALA A 75 -29.18 -2.44 -17.14
CA ALA A 75 -29.53 -3.79 -17.57
C ALA A 75 -28.79 -4.14 -18.87
N VAL A 76 -27.77 -4.99 -18.76
CA VAL A 76 -27.17 -5.67 -19.92
C VAL A 76 -28.14 -6.77 -20.33
N THR A 77 -28.81 -6.55 -21.46
CA THR A 77 -29.67 -7.57 -22.07
C THR A 77 -28.78 -8.61 -22.73
N GLN A 78 -28.53 -9.74 -22.05
CA GLN A 78 -27.95 -10.92 -22.67
C GLN A 78 -28.96 -11.49 -23.68
N GLN A 79 -28.69 -11.34 -24.97
CA GLN A 79 -29.34 -12.17 -25.99
C GLN A 79 -28.69 -13.56 -25.95
N VAL A 80 -29.42 -14.51 -25.36
CA VAL A 80 -29.19 -15.94 -25.49
C VAL A 80 -29.63 -16.34 -26.90
N ILE A 81 -28.67 -16.71 -27.76
CA ILE A 81 -28.95 -17.32 -29.05
C ILE A 81 -29.10 -18.83 -28.82
N GLU A 82 -30.34 -19.32 -28.81
CA GLU A 82 -30.62 -20.76 -28.90
C GLU A 82 -30.34 -21.29 -30.32
N PRO A 83 -29.79 -22.50 -30.48
CA PRO A 83 -29.68 -23.14 -31.78
C PRO A 83 -31.04 -23.70 -32.22
N ALA A 84 -31.51 -23.25 -33.39
CA ALA A 84 -32.70 -23.80 -34.04
C ALA A 84 -32.50 -25.29 -34.38
N LYS A 85 -33.14 -26.18 -33.63
CA LYS A 85 -33.36 -27.58 -34.02
C LYS A 85 -34.38 -27.62 -35.15
N ARG A 86 -33.94 -27.94 -36.37
CA ARG A 86 -34.85 -28.32 -37.46
C ARG A 86 -34.87 -29.85 -37.57
N GLN A 87 -35.97 -30.46 -37.13
CA GLN A 87 -36.30 -31.85 -37.44
C GLN A 87 -36.62 -31.96 -38.94
N LEU A 88 -35.92 -32.84 -39.66
CA LEU A 88 -36.34 -33.31 -40.98
C LEU A 88 -37.08 -34.64 -40.82
N SER A 89 -38.36 -34.63 -41.15
CA SER A 89 -39.15 -35.84 -41.43
C SER A 89 -38.75 -36.39 -42.79
N LEU A 90 -38.22 -37.61 -42.83
CA LEU A 90 -38.06 -38.42 -44.04
C LEU A 90 -39.43 -38.93 -44.50
N GLN A 91 -39.86 -38.54 -45.70
CA GLN A 91 -40.84 -39.32 -46.47
C GLN A 91 -40.12 -40.05 -47.60
N SER A 92 -40.33 -41.37 -47.62
CA SER A 92 -39.91 -42.28 -48.68
C SER A 92 -40.73 -42.02 -49.94
N GLY A 93 -40.04 -41.70 -51.04
CA GLY A 93 -40.60 -41.63 -52.39
C GLY A 93 -39.66 -42.32 -53.35
N GLU A 94 -39.88 -43.61 -53.53
CA GLU A 94 -39.18 -44.49 -54.47
C GLU A 94 -39.55 -44.11 -55.91
N LYS A 95 -38.57 -43.87 -56.79
CA LYS A 95 -38.76 -43.97 -58.25
C LYS A 95 -37.45 -44.34 -58.98
N SER A 96 -37.40 -45.62 -59.30
CA SER A 96 -36.86 -46.31 -60.48
C SER A 96 -35.81 -45.61 -61.37
N HIS A 97 -34.68 -46.31 -61.50
CA HIS A 97 -33.65 -46.28 -62.55
C HIS A 97 -34.10 -45.83 -63.96
N LYS A 98 -33.27 -45.00 -64.60
CA LYS A 98 -32.83 -45.19 -66.00
C LYS A 98 -31.55 -44.38 -66.31
N ASN A 99 -30.52 -45.11 -66.75
CA ASN A 99 -29.36 -44.75 -67.57
C ASN A 99 -28.77 -43.32 -67.47
N SER A 100 -27.55 -43.19 -66.92
CA SER A 100 -26.45 -42.45 -67.56
C SER A 100 -25.19 -42.49 -66.67
N SER A 101 -24.17 -43.21 -67.13
CA SER A 101 -22.82 -43.37 -66.55
C SER A 101 -21.98 -42.06 -66.52
N GLU A 102 -22.60 -40.91 -66.76
CA GLU A 102 -21.90 -39.62 -66.91
C GLU A 102 -22.34 -38.58 -65.86
N LYS A 103 -23.59 -38.63 -65.37
CA LYS A 103 -24.10 -37.67 -64.35
C LYS A 103 -23.66 -37.95 -62.92
N GLN A 104 -23.31 -39.21 -62.60
CA GLN A 104 -22.97 -39.63 -61.23
C GLN A 104 -21.52 -39.28 -60.84
N LYS A 105 -20.60 -39.25 -61.81
CA LYS A 105 -19.20 -38.82 -61.62
C LYS A 105 -19.11 -37.31 -61.40
N THR A 106 -19.96 -36.53 -62.07
CA THR A 106 -20.02 -35.06 -61.94
C THR A 106 -20.58 -34.62 -60.58
N LEU A 107 -21.51 -35.38 -60.00
CA LEU A 107 -22.10 -35.10 -58.68
C LEU A 107 -21.12 -35.40 -57.53
N THR A 108 -20.37 -36.51 -57.59
CA THR A 108 -19.31 -36.79 -56.60
C THR A 108 -18.16 -35.80 -56.69
N LEU A 109 -17.77 -35.39 -57.90
CA LEU A 109 -16.69 -34.42 -58.11
C LEU A 109 -17.08 -33.02 -57.58
N THR A 110 -18.32 -32.58 -57.78
CA THR A 110 -18.82 -31.30 -57.27
C THR A 110 -18.92 -31.27 -55.74
N VAL A 111 -19.38 -32.36 -55.11
CA VAL A 111 -19.40 -32.47 -53.64
C VAL A 111 -17.99 -32.45 -53.04
N VAL A 112 -17.04 -33.19 -53.66
CA VAL A 112 -15.63 -33.17 -53.25
C VAL A 112 -15.03 -31.77 -53.40
N LEU A 113 -15.28 -31.09 -54.52
CA LEU A 113 -14.81 -29.72 -54.75
C LEU A 113 -15.40 -28.72 -53.75
N VAL A 114 -16.70 -28.79 -53.45
CA VAL A 114 -17.35 -27.91 -52.46
C VAL A 114 -16.80 -28.17 -51.04
N SER A 115 -16.57 -29.43 -50.68
CA SER A 115 -15.95 -29.78 -49.38
C SER A 115 -14.50 -29.30 -49.27
N ALA A 116 -13.72 -29.41 -50.34
CA ALA A 116 -12.34 -28.94 -50.40
C ALA A 116 -12.27 -27.41 -50.29
N VAL A 117 -13.18 -26.68 -50.96
CA VAL A 117 -13.32 -25.22 -50.82
C VAL A 117 -13.72 -24.83 -49.40
N GLY A 118 -14.65 -25.55 -48.78
CA GLY A 118 -15.04 -25.33 -47.38
C GLY A 118 -13.87 -25.53 -46.40
N ILE A 119 -13.05 -26.57 -46.60
CA ILE A 119 -11.85 -26.83 -45.78
C ILE A 119 -10.82 -25.72 -45.98
N LEU A 120 -10.56 -25.29 -47.21
CA LEU A 120 -9.62 -24.21 -47.50
C LEU A 120 -10.06 -22.88 -46.88
N ALA A 121 -11.36 -22.58 -46.91
CA ALA A 121 -11.92 -21.39 -46.25
C ALA A 121 -11.78 -21.47 -44.72
N ALA A 122 -12.04 -22.64 -44.13
CA ALA A 122 -11.89 -22.86 -42.69
C ALA A 122 -10.42 -22.75 -42.25
N LEU A 123 -9.48 -23.28 -43.03
CA LEU A 123 -8.04 -23.14 -42.78
C LEU A 123 -7.60 -21.68 -42.89
N GLY A 124 -8.07 -20.95 -43.91
CA GLY A 124 -7.78 -19.52 -44.05
C GLY A 124 -8.29 -18.69 -42.88
N LEU A 125 -9.50 -18.97 -42.38
CA LEU A 125 -10.05 -18.34 -41.17
C LEU A 125 -9.23 -18.71 -39.93
N PHE A 126 -8.85 -19.98 -39.78
CA PHE A 126 -8.05 -20.43 -38.64
C PHE A 126 -6.66 -19.75 -38.62
N PHE A 127 -5.96 -19.70 -39.75
CA PHE A 127 -4.69 -18.96 -39.88
C PHE A 127 -4.87 -17.46 -39.63
N GLY A 128 -5.96 -16.86 -40.12
CA GLY A 128 -6.30 -15.47 -39.84
C GLY A 128 -6.50 -15.19 -38.35
N ILE A 129 -7.21 -16.08 -37.65
CA ILE A 129 -7.42 -15.99 -36.20
C ILE A 129 -6.10 -16.14 -35.43
N LEU A 130 -5.25 -17.12 -35.80
CA LEU A 130 -3.95 -17.30 -35.16
C LEU A 130 -3.05 -16.07 -35.32
N ASN A 131 -2.96 -15.51 -36.54
CA ASN A 131 -2.19 -14.28 -36.78
C ASN A 131 -2.75 -13.08 -35.98
N PHE A 132 -4.08 -12.97 -35.87
CA PHE A 132 -4.70 -11.92 -35.08
C PHE A 132 -4.38 -12.07 -33.59
N ILE A 133 -4.47 -13.28 -33.03
CA ILE A 133 -4.10 -13.56 -31.64
C ILE A 133 -2.62 -13.26 -31.40
N ASP A 134 -1.72 -13.69 -32.29
CA ASP A 134 -0.27 -13.41 -32.18
C ASP A 134 0.01 -11.90 -32.19
N THR A 135 -0.67 -11.15 -33.07
CA THR A 135 -0.58 -9.69 -33.12
C THR A 135 -1.08 -9.03 -31.84
N GLN A 136 -2.19 -9.50 -31.26
CA GLN A 136 -2.70 -8.97 -29.99
C GLN A 136 -1.72 -9.24 -28.83
N ASN A 137 -1.18 -10.46 -28.73
CA ASN A 137 -0.21 -10.83 -27.71
C ASN A 137 1.08 -9.98 -27.81
N GLN A 138 1.60 -9.76 -29.03
CA GLN A 138 2.77 -8.90 -29.24
C GLN A 138 2.50 -7.45 -28.80
N ASN A 139 1.31 -6.91 -29.09
CA ASN A 139 0.95 -5.57 -28.66
C ASN A 139 0.88 -5.44 -27.13
N GLU A 140 0.39 -6.48 -26.44
CA GLU A 140 0.32 -6.52 -24.98
C GLU A 140 1.72 -6.62 -24.34
N GLU A 141 2.63 -7.43 -24.90
CA GLU A 141 4.02 -7.49 -24.46
C GLU A 141 4.77 -6.16 -24.66
N ILE A 142 4.56 -5.49 -25.80
CA ILE A 142 5.15 -4.17 -26.06
C ILE A 142 4.59 -3.11 -25.09
N TYR A 143 3.29 -3.16 -24.81
CA TYR A 143 2.66 -2.26 -23.85
C TYR A 143 3.25 -2.44 -22.45
N GLU A 144 3.40 -3.68 -21.98
CA GLU A 144 3.97 -3.95 -20.65
C GLU A 144 5.46 -3.57 -20.58
N SER A 145 6.22 -3.78 -21.66
CA SER A 145 7.63 -3.40 -21.76
C SER A 145 7.85 -1.87 -21.76
N THR A 146 6.88 -1.10 -22.25
CA THR A 146 6.98 0.37 -22.34
C THR A 146 6.39 1.10 -21.13
N LYS A 147 5.73 0.38 -20.21
CA LYS A 147 5.17 0.94 -18.99
C LYS A 147 6.29 1.42 -18.05
N PRO A 148 6.22 2.66 -17.52
CA PRO A 148 7.20 3.11 -16.52
C PRO A 148 7.22 2.17 -15.31
N PRO A 149 8.38 1.96 -14.66
CA PRO A 149 8.47 1.07 -13.51
C PRO A 149 7.47 1.46 -12.41
N PHE A 150 6.82 0.47 -11.80
CA PHE A 150 5.85 0.71 -10.72
C PHE A 150 6.55 1.30 -9.49
N GLY A 151 5.88 2.26 -8.83
CA GLY A 151 6.46 3.01 -7.71
C GLY A 151 7.38 4.16 -8.15
N THR A 152 7.22 4.67 -9.38
CA THR A 152 7.94 5.85 -9.89
C THR A 152 7.01 7.03 -10.09
N SER A 153 7.53 8.23 -10.33
CA SER A 153 6.70 9.42 -10.56
C SER A 153 5.77 9.31 -11.77
N LEU A 154 6.12 8.49 -12.78
CA LEU A 154 5.29 8.26 -13.97
C LEU A 154 4.31 7.10 -13.81
N ASN A 155 4.53 6.23 -12.82
CA ASN A 155 3.65 5.11 -12.49
C ASN A 155 3.66 4.89 -10.96
N PRO A 156 3.09 5.81 -10.18
CA PRO A 156 3.15 5.77 -8.73
C PRO A 156 2.26 4.64 -8.20
N ALA A 157 2.70 4.00 -7.12
CA ALA A 157 1.87 3.04 -6.42
C ALA A 157 0.85 3.76 -5.52
N ARG A 158 -0.27 3.13 -5.15
CA ARG A 158 -1.17 3.78 -4.18
C ARG A 158 -0.62 3.72 -2.76
N SER A 159 0.18 2.71 -2.45
CA SER A 159 0.71 2.47 -1.11
C SER A 159 1.98 1.60 -1.15
N CYS A 160 2.73 1.56 -0.04
CA CYS A 160 3.79 0.55 0.13
C CYS A 160 3.22 -0.88 0.23
N VAL A 161 1.95 -1.05 0.60
CA VAL A 161 1.27 -2.35 0.58
C VAL A 161 1.15 -2.87 -0.86
N ASP A 162 0.73 -2.02 -1.80
CA ASP A 162 0.64 -2.39 -3.23
C ASP A 162 2.01 -2.79 -3.79
N LEU A 163 3.07 -2.06 -3.42
CA LEU A 163 4.44 -2.38 -3.83
C LEU A 163 4.95 -3.68 -3.21
N ARG A 164 4.71 -3.90 -1.91
CA ARG A 164 5.04 -5.17 -1.24
C ARG A 164 4.36 -6.36 -1.92
N ASP A 165 3.07 -6.23 -2.21
CA ASP A 165 2.27 -7.30 -2.83
C ASP A 165 2.72 -7.59 -4.26
N ALA A 166 3.27 -6.59 -4.96
CA ALA A 166 3.97 -6.75 -6.23
C ALA A 166 5.40 -7.31 -6.11
N GLY A 167 5.88 -7.62 -4.90
CA GLY A 167 7.18 -8.27 -4.65
C GLY A 167 8.38 -7.35 -4.50
N PHE A 168 8.16 -6.03 -4.39
CA PHE A 168 9.23 -5.06 -4.18
C PHE A 168 9.90 -5.21 -2.81
N LYS A 169 11.11 -4.66 -2.67
CA LYS A 169 11.93 -4.72 -1.44
C LYS A 169 11.89 -3.39 -0.69
N ASP A 170 12.49 -3.36 0.49
CA ASP A 170 12.69 -2.12 1.24
C ASP A 170 13.39 -1.07 0.36
N GLY A 171 12.93 0.17 0.37
CA GLY A 171 13.51 1.21 -0.48
C GLY A 171 12.64 2.44 -0.70
N PHE A 172 13.15 3.36 -1.52
CA PHE A 172 12.46 4.58 -1.92
C PHE A 172 11.55 4.34 -3.11
N TYR A 173 10.33 4.86 -3.01
CA TYR A 173 9.30 4.76 -4.04
C TYR A 173 8.45 6.03 -4.05
N VAL A 174 7.83 6.31 -5.20
CA VAL A 174 6.79 7.32 -5.31
C VAL A 174 5.44 6.65 -5.14
N ILE A 175 4.66 7.15 -4.19
CA ILE A 175 3.26 6.76 -4.01
C ILE A 175 2.31 7.92 -4.30
N GLN A 176 1.08 7.59 -4.68
CA GLN A 176 -0.04 8.51 -4.87
C GLN A 176 -1.29 7.89 -4.22
N PRO A 177 -1.45 8.05 -2.89
CA PRO A 177 -2.61 7.52 -2.17
C PRO A 177 -3.90 8.29 -2.47
N SER A 178 -3.78 9.54 -2.94
CA SER A 178 -4.87 10.47 -3.19
C SER A 178 -4.61 11.27 -4.50
N LEU A 179 -4.90 12.56 -4.51
CA LEU A 179 -4.58 13.46 -5.63
C LEU A 179 -3.10 13.85 -5.70
N LYS A 180 -2.35 13.69 -4.60
CA LYS A 180 -0.94 14.10 -4.52
C LYS A 180 -0.01 12.89 -4.51
N SER A 181 1.03 12.93 -5.34
CA SER A 181 2.13 11.97 -5.32
C SER A 181 3.33 12.51 -4.54
N PHE A 182 4.01 11.65 -3.78
CA PHE A 182 5.22 12.01 -3.05
C PHE A 182 6.12 10.79 -2.83
N GLU A 183 7.41 11.04 -2.56
CA GLU A 183 8.41 10.00 -2.30
C GLU A 183 8.37 9.52 -0.85
N VAL A 184 8.45 8.21 -0.66
CA VAL A 184 8.42 7.52 0.63
C VAL A 184 9.51 6.47 0.72
N TYR A 185 10.02 6.24 1.93
CA TYR A 185 10.75 5.01 2.23
C TYR A 185 9.78 3.94 2.73
N CYS A 186 9.76 2.81 2.02
CA CYS A 186 8.94 1.65 2.36
C CYS A 186 9.76 0.58 3.10
N ASP A 187 9.27 0.10 4.23
CA ASP A 187 9.68 -1.17 4.85
C ASP A 187 8.67 -2.26 4.47
N MET A 188 9.13 -3.19 3.63
CA MET A 188 8.34 -4.27 3.01
C MET A 188 8.43 -5.58 3.79
N ILE A 189 9.18 -5.62 4.90
CA ILE A 189 9.49 -6.86 5.62
C ILE A 189 8.89 -6.86 7.03
N ALA A 190 9.05 -5.76 7.77
CA ALA A 190 8.68 -5.72 9.18
C ALA A 190 7.19 -6.02 9.37
N ALA A 191 6.88 -7.04 10.18
CA ALA A 191 5.52 -7.38 10.58
C ALA A 191 4.49 -7.41 9.42
N GLY A 192 4.89 -8.09 8.33
CA GLY A 192 4.09 -8.22 7.12
C GLY A 192 4.27 -7.10 6.10
N GLY A 193 5.12 -6.10 6.36
CA GLY A 193 5.53 -5.08 5.41
C GLY A 193 4.45 -4.06 5.03
N GLY A 194 4.81 -3.18 4.10
CA GLY A 194 3.94 -2.12 3.58
C GLY A 194 3.95 -0.85 4.43
N TRP A 195 5.01 -0.63 5.20
CA TRP A 195 5.14 0.48 6.13
C TRP A 195 5.86 1.67 5.49
N ILE A 196 5.33 2.88 5.68
CA ILE A 196 5.92 4.15 5.22
C ILE A 196 6.61 4.84 6.39
N LEU A 197 7.88 5.21 6.27
CA LEU A 197 8.53 6.07 7.27
C LEU A 197 7.96 7.50 7.20
N ALA A 198 7.22 7.89 8.23
CA ALA A 198 6.53 9.18 8.29
C ALA A 198 7.32 10.24 9.09
N SER A 199 7.95 9.81 10.18
CA SER A 199 8.71 10.72 11.05
C SER A 199 9.72 9.99 11.91
N THR A 200 10.71 10.71 12.41
CA THR A 200 11.58 10.26 13.51
C THR A 200 11.64 11.32 14.59
N VAL A 201 11.62 10.88 15.84
CA VAL A 201 11.73 11.74 17.02
C VAL A 201 13.04 11.40 17.74
N ASN A 202 13.88 12.40 17.88
CA ASN A 202 15.15 12.34 18.58
C ASN A 202 14.98 12.69 20.06
N ASN A 203 15.87 12.18 20.91
CA ASN A 203 16.00 12.63 22.31
C ASN A 203 17.13 13.64 22.53
N ILE A 204 17.97 13.85 21.51
CA ILE A 204 19.09 14.80 21.51
C ILE A 204 18.54 16.17 21.14
N MET A 205 19.07 17.21 21.77
CA MET A 205 18.71 18.59 21.50
C MET A 205 18.71 18.85 19.98
N PRO A 206 17.64 19.46 19.45
CA PRO A 206 17.49 19.67 18.01
C PRO A 206 18.63 20.54 17.48
N GLU A 207 19.05 20.29 16.23
CA GLU A 207 20.07 21.11 15.55
C GLU A 207 19.61 22.57 15.34
N SER A 208 18.29 22.80 15.31
CA SER A 208 17.66 24.12 15.24
C SER A 208 16.24 24.09 15.79
N ASP A 209 15.75 25.23 16.30
CA ASP A 209 14.43 25.36 16.95
C ASP A 209 13.27 24.99 16.02
N ASP A 210 13.38 25.28 14.71
CA ASP A 210 12.32 25.05 13.72
C ASP A 210 12.17 23.58 13.28
N GLN A 211 13.19 22.75 13.54
CA GLN A 211 13.23 21.34 13.13
C GLN A 211 12.94 20.39 14.29
N SER A 212 12.37 20.89 15.39
CA SER A 212 12.19 20.13 16.62
C SER A 212 10.74 19.70 16.83
N TRP A 213 10.54 18.49 17.37
CA TRP A 213 9.23 18.08 17.91
C TRP A 213 8.86 18.76 19.23
N PHE A 214 9.83 19.39 19.90
CA PHE A 214 9.68 20.01 21.20
C PHE A 214 10.11 21.47 21.16
N LEU A 215 9.46 22.34 21.92
CA LEU A 215 9.93 23.71 22.09
C LEU A 215 11.30 23.69 22.78
N THR A 216 12.26 24.44 22.27
CA THR A 216 13.54 24.63 22.94
C THR A 216 13.40 25.72 24.00
N THR A 217 14.23 25.65 25.04
CA THR A 217 14.15 26.55 26.20
C THR A 217 14.47 28.01 25.90
N ASN A 218 14.98 28.30 24.70
CA ASN A 218 15.38 29.64 24.26
C ASN A 218 14.33 30.35 23.40
N ASP A 219 13.24 29.66 23.06
CA ASP A 219 12.12 30.27 22.34
C ASP A 219 11.37 31.23 23.27
N ASN A 220 11.73 32.51 23.21
CA ASN A 220 10.87 33.63 23.63
C ASN A 220 9.59 33.74 22.75
N HIS A 221 9.42 32.84 21.78
CA HIS A 221 8.28 32.71 20.91
C HIS A 221 7.12 31.95 21.56
N GLN A 222 6.69 32.36 22.75
CA GLN A 222 5.48 31.82 23.40
C GLN A 222 4.19 31.94 22.55
N ASN A 223 4.25 32.63 21.40
CA ASN A 223 3.11 32.91 20.53
C ASN A 223 3.25 32.41 19.08
N ASN A 224 4.30 31.67 18.70
CA ASN A 224 4.34 31.10 17.35
C ASN A 224 3.58 29.76 17.33
N PHE A 225 2.29 29.85 17.02
CA PHE A 225 1.44 28.69 16.65
C PHE A 225 2.13 27.74 15.64
N ASN A 226 3.08 28.26 14.86
CA ASN A 226 3.86 27.56 13.85
C ASN A 226 4.82 26.48 14.40
N HIS A 227 5.21 26.51 15.68
CA HIS A 227 6.19 25.55 16.25
C HIS A 227 5.52 24.24 16.74
N GLN A 228 4.21 24.10 16.53
CA GLN A 228 3.45 22.90 16.90
C GLN A 228 3.62 21.81 15.84
N ASN A 229 4.84 21.30 15.67
CA ASN A 229 5.19 20.34 14.61
C ASN A 229 4.38 19.03 14.64
N TRP A 230 3.76 18.70 15.78
CA TRP A 230 2.79 17.60 15.88
C TRP A 230 1.47 17.86 15.15
N MET A 231 1.05 19.12 15.04
CA MET A 231 -0.28 19.56 14.60
C MET A 231 -0.25 20.42 13.33
N ASN A 232 0.92 20.64 12.74
CA ASN A 232 1.06 21.38 11.48
C ASN A 232 1.42 20.43 10.33
N THR A 233 1.49 21.00 9.12
CA THR A 233 1.91 20.29 7.91
C THR A 233 3.34 20.64 7.47
N ASN A 234 4.16 21.18 8.38
CA ASN A 234 5.57 21.43 8.08
C ASN A 234 6.31 20.09 7.91
N THR A 235 7.34 20.09 7.06
CA THR A 235 8.28 18.97 6.89
C THR A 235 9.69 19.44 7.20
N PHE A 236 10.53 18.56 7.74
CA PHE A 236 11.93 18.87 8.09
C PHE A 236 12.77 17.59 8.16
N GLY A 237 14.10 17.77 8.15
CA GLY A 237 15.05 16.67 8.07
C GLY A 237 15.08 16.00 6.69
N THR A 238 15.89 14.95 6.58
CA THR A 238 15.99 14.12 5.37
C THR A 238 15.94 12.65 5.75
N TYR A 239 15.52 11.78 4.83
CA TYR A 239 15.55 10.34 5.06
C TYR A 239 16.97 9.81 5.37
N GLU A 240 18.01 10.38 4.75
CA GLU A 240 19.41 10.03 5.00
C GLU A 240 19.85 10.32 6.45
N ASN A 241 19.33 11.39 7.05
CA ASN A 241 19.71 11.85 8.38
C ASN A 241 18.63 11.58 9.45
N CYS A 242 17.58 10.81 9.14
CA CYS A 242 16.45 10.59 10.04
C CYS A 242 16.81 9.86 11.34
N THR A 243 18.00 9.25 11.43
CA THR A 243 18.55 8.65 12.66
C THR A 243 19.68 9.48 13.27
N LYS A 244 19.87 10.72 12.81
CA LYS A 244 20.86 11.69 13.31
C LYS A 244 20.19 12.97 13.82
N SER A 245 19.09 13.37 13.18
CA SER A 245 18.27 14.51 13.53
C SER A 245 16.77 14.17 13.41
N ASP A 246 15.93 15.05 13.94
CA ASP A 246 14.48 14.95 13.79
C ASP A 246 14.08 14.97 12.31
N PHE A 247 13.09 14.14 11.97
CA PHE A 247 12.59 14.02 10.60
C PHE A 247 11.06 14.00 10.59
N LYS A 248 10.48 14.67 9.60
CA LYS A 248 9.05 14.65 9.32
C LYS A 248 8.81 14.78 7.82
N SER A 249 8.20 13.75 7.22
CA SER A 249 7.82 13.75 5.80
C SER A 249 6.37 14.15 5.59
N GLU A 250 5.98 14.34 4.33
CA GLU A 250 4.58 14.58 3.95
C GLU A 250 3.66 13.41 4.37
N ALA A 251 4.20 12.20 4.46
CA ALA A 251 3.41 11.03 4.88
C ALA A 251 2.84 11.17 6.30
N TYR A 252 3.42 12.01 7.16
CA TYR A 252 2.91 12.27 8.51
C TYR A 252 1.50 12.87 8.52
N PHE A 253 1.16 13.68 7.52
CA PHE A 253 -0.12 14.42 7.47
C PHE A 253 -0.96 14.15 6.23
N GLU A 254 -0.36 13.69 5.12
CA GLU A 254 -1.06 13.39 3.87
C GLU A 254 -1.54 11.94 3.81
N TYR A 255 -0.73 10.99 4.28
CA TYR A 255 -1.05 9.57 4.13
C TYR A 255 -2.20 9.16 5.07
N GLN A 256 -3.16 8.39 4.56
CA GLN A 256 -4.29 7.86 5.31
C GLN A 256 -3.99 6.41 5.73
N GLY A 257 -3.29 6.26 6.85
CA GLY A 257 -2.97 4.97 7.45
C GLY A 257 -4.04 4.49 8.43
N LYS A 258 -3.91 3.25 8.87
CA LYS A 258 -4.75 2.67 9.93
C LYS A 258 -3.94 2.26 11.15
N ASP A 259 -2.68 1.88 10.95
CA ASP A 259 -1.79 1.43 12.01
C ASP A 259 -0.44 2.15 11.98
N ILE A 260 0.25 2.14 13.12
CA ILE A 260 1.62 2.61 13.24
C ILE A 260 2.57 1.46 13.60
N LEU A 261 3.80 1.55 13.09
CA LEU A 261 4.93 0.77 13.58
C LEU A 261 5.96 1.72 14.18
N LEU A 262 6.39 1.38 15.38
CA LEU A 262 7.33 2.13 16.19
C LEU A 262 8.62 1.34 16.30
N ARG A 263 9.74 2.00 16.02
CA ARG A 263 11.05 1.37 16.08
C ARG A 263 12.03 2.24 16.85
N HIS A 264 12.67 1.64 17.84
CA HIS A 264 13.77 2.29 18.54
C HIS A 264 15.11 1.91 17.92
N VAL A 265 15.81 2.90 17.38
CA VAL A 265 17.03 2.72 16.59
C VAL A 265 18.20 3.45 17.26
N PRO A 266 19.41 2.85 17.34
CA PRO A 266 20.60 3.59 17.77
C PRO A 266 20.87 4.83 16.88
N ASN A 267 21.39 5.90 17.48
CA ASN A 267 21.82 7.10 16.73
C ASN A 267 22.80 6.73 15.59
N GLN A 268 22.73 7.48 14.49
CA GLN A 268 23.56 7.36 13.30
C GLN A 268 23.43 6.03 12.53
N THR A 269 22.47 5.19 12.89
CA THR A 269 22.20 3.94 12.16
C THR A 269 21.69 4.25 10.75
N PRO A 270 22.32 3.76 9.67
CA PRO A 270 21.78 3.92 8.32
C PRO A 270 20.33 3.43 8.23
N LEU A 271 19.48 4.12 7.46
CA LEU A 271 18.05 3.85 7.40
C LEU A 271 17.75 2.39 7.01
N GLU A 272 18.49 1.85 6.05
CA GLU A 272 18.37 0.48 5.57
C GLU A 272 18.75 -0.56 6.65
N ALA A 273 19.62 -0.18 7.59
CA ALA A 273 20.02 -1.00 8.71
C ALA A 273 19.11 -0.83 9.94
N SER A 274 18.19 0.15 9.92
CA SER A 274 17.35 0.49 11.07
C SER A 274 16.57 -0.72 11.59
N ARG A 275 16.00 -1.54 10.69
CA ARG A 275 15.24 -2.76 11.03
C ARG A 275 16.09 -3.74 11.84
N GLU A 276 17.28 -4.05 11.35
CA GLU A 276 18.15 -5.08 11.93
C GLU A 276 18.93 -4.60 13.15
N GLN A 277 19.16 -3.29 13.28
CA GLN A 277 19.88 -2.70 14.40
C GLN A 277 18.98 -2.13 15.48
N SER A 278 17.66 -2.12 15.26
CA SER A 278 16.70 -1.76 16.30
C SER A 278 16.75 -2.74 17.47
N PHE A 279 16.57 -2.19 18.67
CA PHE A 279 16.48 -2.98 19.90
C PHE A 279 15.02 -3.21 20.31
N LEU A 280 14.10 -2.35 19.88
CA LEU A 280 12.65 -2.52 20.11
C LEU A 280 11.84 -2.16 18.87
N GLN A 281 10.80 -2.96 18.60
CA GLN A 281 9.85 -2.77 17.50
C GLN A 281 8.44 -3.17 17.94
N TYR A 282 7.48 -2.27 17.75
CA TYR A 282 6.07 -2.51 18.05
C TYR A 282 5.19 -2.06 16.91
N GLN A 283 4.04 -2.71 16.72
CA GLN A 283 3.02 -2.22 15.81
C GLN A 283 1.65 -2.21 16.49
N THR A 284 0.75 -1.37 15.97
CA THR A 284 -0.68 -1.54 16.22
C THR A 284 -1.30 -2.51 15.23
N GLU A 285 -2.36 -3.22 15.63
CA GLU A 285 -3.08 -4.18 14.78
C GLU A 285 -4.60 -3.95 14.74
N ASN A 286 -5.10 -2.92 15.43
CA ASN A 286 -6.53 -2.66 15.59
C ASN A 286 -7.04 -1.50 14.72
N SER A 287 -6.24 -1.02 13.76
CA SER A 287 -6.62 0.05 12.84
C SER A 287 -7.02 1.37 13.54
N PHE A 288 -6.46 1.65 14.73
CA PHE A 288 -6.90 2.76 15.57
C PHE A 288 -6.87 4.11 14.85
N MET A 289 -5.88 4.37 13.97
CA MET A 289 -5.80 5.66 13.28
C MET A 289 -7.01 5.92 12.38
N GLY A 290 -7.69 4.87 11.90
CA GLY A 290 -8.90 5.00 11.10
C GLY A 290 -10.02 5.76 11.82
N TYR A 291 -10.11 5.63 13.15
CA TYR A 291 -11.09 6.35 13.97
C TYR A 291 -10.70 7.82 14.21
N TYR A 292 -9.41 8.12 14.10
CA TYR A 292 -8.85 9.44 14.41
C TYR A 292 -8.34 10.20 13.18
N GLY A 293 -8.98 9.99 12.02
CA GLY A 293 -8.70 10.76 10.81
C GLY A 293 -7.47 10.30 10.02
N GLY A 294 -6.97 9.09 10.29
CA GLY A 294 -6.05 8.33 9.44
C GLY A 294 -4.57 8.68 9.57
N ASN A 295 -4.19 9.69 10.34
CA ASN A 295 -2.78 10.00 10.59
C ASN A 295 -2.55 10.76 11.90
N LEU A 296 -1.27 10.83 12.29
CA LEU A 296 -0.85 11.46 13.53
C LEU A 296 -1.13 12.96 13.56
N HIS A 297 -1.01 13.66 12.42
CA HIS A 297 -1.40 15.06 12.33
C HIS A 297 -2.87 15.25 12.74
N ARG A 298 -3.80 14.46 12.20
CA ARG A 298 -5.23 14.57 12.53
C ARG A 298 -5.54 14.18 13.96
N ILE A 299 -4.88 13.15 14.48
CA ILE A 299 -4.94 12.76 15.90
C ILE A 299 -4.59 13.96 16.77
N PHE A 300 -3.45 14.62 16.53
CA PHE A 300 -3.01 15.71 17.39
C PHE A 300 -3.68 17.05 17.07
N ASP A 301 -4.14 17.32 15.85
CA ASP A 301 -4.77 18.59 15.51
C ASP A 301 -6.23 18.64 16.00
N ILE A 302 -6.97 17.54 15.87
CA ILE A 302 -8.42 17.51 16.09
C ILE A 302 -8.80 16.82 17.39
N TYR A 303 -8.27 15.62 17.64
CA TYR A 303 -8.76 14.76 18.71
C TYR A 303 -8.00 14.95 20.03
N TYR A 304 -6.68 15.14 19.94
CA TYR A 304 -5.80 15.26 21.10
C TYR A 304 -4.84 16.46 20.96
N PRO A 305 -5.38 17.70 20.87
CA PRO A 305 -4.57 18.91 20.74
C PRO A 305 -3.55 19.06 21.85
N LEU A 306 -2.31 19.28 21.45
CA LEU A 306 -1.20 19.51 22.37
C LEU A 306 -1.12 21.00 22.72
N LYS A 307 -1.24 21.33 24.01
CA LYS A 307 -0.94 22.68 24.51
C LYS A 307 0.30 22.69 25.37
N GLN A 308 1.01 23.80 25.30
CA GLN A 308 2.11 24.10 26.19
C GLN A 308 1.57 24.79 27.44
N THR A 309 1.93 24.27 28.61
CA THR A 309 1.59 24.90 29.90
C THR A 309 2.79 24.79 30.82
N ASN A 310 3.36 25.93 31.22
CA ASN A 310 4.55 26.02 32.08
C ASN A 310 5.75 25.21 31.57
N GLY A 311 6.06 25.32 30.26
CA GLY A 311 7.18 24.61 29.63
C GLY A 311 6.99 23.09 29.53
N ARG A 312 5.76 22.59 29.68
CA ARG A 312 5.42 21.18 29.48
C ARG A 312 4.31 21.05 28.43
N THR A 313 4.51 20.13 27.50
CA THR A 313 3.47 19.72 26.55
C THR A 313 2.44 18.84 27.25
N LYS A 314 1.17 19.23 27.17
CA LYS A 314 0.02 18.49 27.70
C LYS A 314 -1.00 18.26 26.59
N VAL A 315 -1.60 17.08 26.58
CA VAL A 315 -2.79 16.82 25.78
C VAL A 315 -3.95 17.57 26.42
N MET A 316 -4.70 18.32 25.64
CA MET A 316 -5.97 18.90 26.07
C MET A 316 -7.04 17.82 26.09
N ARG A 317 -7.77 17.77 27.19
CA ARG A 317 -9.06 17.08 27.26
C ARG A 317 -10.16 18.09 26.89
#